data_AF-A0A1C7LKE4-F1
#
_entry.id   AF-A0A1C7LKE4-F1
#
_cell.length_a   1.000
_cell.length_b   1.000
_cell.length_c   1.000
_cell.angle_alpha   90.00
_cell.angle_beta   90.00
_cell.angle_gamma   90.00
#
_symmetry.space_group_name_H-M   'P 1'
#
loop_
_entity.id
_entity.type
_entity.pdbx_description
1 polymer ?
#
loop_
_entity_poly.entity_id
_entity_poly.type
_entity_poly.pdbx_seq_one_letter_code
_entity_poly.pdbx_strand_id
1 'polypeptide(L)'
;MRTFSQHKEKLKRVAAAKRAEAGRQASAPLWLPPPSPEWVVARQAFQAMVDDSRYDPEAARLYSVPPLHVFYTDPSRELLHNWIRIRPWCLQQIFNPPKHGKVLMTKTQWKIALQGKYYAVDYSGCRRDPESPLCDIKRLPIAPSPSKRPRIEPGGSVQGANSRRPYADHRMSDRVDINVRFGVYAGFLPYNREERFKWGGTSVDYNTIVSNNDIAVHVLWELSVLNFRFELLMLDRIEAPHRYGTTAAQVQRESLVVEVWGGGDILPHLDDAFVSVSRSERRSQ
;
A
#
# COMPACT_ATOMS: atom_id res chain seq x y z
N MET A 1 -40.76 -1.12 -14.26
CA MET A 1 -39.49 -0.38 -14.46
C MET A 1 -39.18 0.71 -13.41
N ARG A 2 -40.09 1.10 -12.49
CA ARG A 2 -39.82 2.16 -11.48
C ARG A 2 -39.10 1.71 -10.19
N THR A 3 -38.95 0.41 -9.94
CA THR A 3 -38.49 -0.14 -8.65
C THR A 3 -36.97 -0.23 -8.49
N PHE A 4 -36.23 -0.51 -9.57
CA PHE A 4 -34.77 -0.62 -9.54
C PHE A 4 -34.07 0.72 -9.31
N SER A 5 -34.60 1.80 -9.88
CA SER A 5 -34.06 3.16 -9.73
C SER A 5 -34.19 3.66 -8.29
N GLN A 6 -35.37 3.47 -7.69
CA GLN A 6 -35.65 3.85 -6.30
C GLN A 6 -34.77 3.07 -5.29
N HIS A 7 -34.50 1.79 -5.57
CA HIS A 7 -33.61 0.98 -4.73
C HIS A 7 -32.15 1.46 -4.79
N LYS A 8 -31.65 1.78 -5.99
CA LYS A 8 -30.30 2.32 -6.19
C LYS A 8 -30.13 3.68 -5.51
N GLU A 9 -31.16 4.52 -5.56
CA GLU A 9 -31.15 5.84 -4.93
C GLU A 9 -31.23 5.75 -3.40
N LYS A 10 -32.04 4.82 -2.87
CA LYS A 10 -32.07 4.50 -1.43
C LYS A 10 -30.70 4.01 -0.93
N LEU A 11 -30.04 3.12 -1.68
CA LEU A 11 -28.69 2.65 -1.34
C LEU A 11 -27.65 3.77 -1.37
N LYS A 12 -27.72 4.69 -2.34
CA LYS A 12 -26.87 5.89 -2.38
C LYS A 12 -27.09 6.79 -1.16
N ARG A 13 -28.35 7.03 -0.76
CA ARG A 13 -28.68 7.85 0.42
C ARG A 13 -28.18 7.20 1.72
N VAL A 14 -28.33 5.87 1.85
CA VAL A 14 -27.81 5.13 3.01
C VAL A 14 -26.27 5.15 3.05
N ALA A 15 -25.60 5.02 1.90
CA ALA A 15 -24.15 5.12 1.83
C ALA A 15 -23.65 6.55 2.14
N ALA A 16 -24.36 7.58 1.68
CA ALA A 16 -24.07 8.97 2.01
C ALA A 16 -24.29 9.25 3.51
N ALA A 17 -25.37 8.75 4.10
CA ALA A 17 -25.63 8.85 5.53
C ALA A 17 -24.56 8.12 6.36
N LYS A 18 -24.13 6.92 5.95
CA LYS A 18 -23.02 6.21 6.59
C LYS A 18 -21.68 6.93 6.44
N ARG A 19 -21.44 7.61 5.32
CA ARG A 19 -20.24 8.46 5.14
C ARG A 19 -20.30 9.71 6.02
N ALA A 20 -21.46 10.33 6.14
CA ALA A 20 -21.67 11.46 7.04
C ALA A 20 -21.52 11.04 8.52
N GLU A 21 -22.02 9.85 8.88
CA GLU A 21 -21.86 9.26 10.21
C GLU A 21 -20.40 8.91 10.51
N ALA A 22 -19.68 8.30 9.56
CA ALA A 22 -18.26 7.99 9.69
C ALA A 22 -17.36 9.24 9.66
N GLY A 23 -17.85 10.33 9.05
CA GLY A 23 -17.19 11.64 9.01
C GLY A 23 -17.46 12.51 10.23
N ARG A 24 -18.44 12.17 11.08
CA ARG A 24 -18.54 12.74 12.43
C ARG A 24 -17.35 12.21 13.22
N GLN A 25 -16.28 12.98 13.24
CA GLN A 25 -15.15 12.74 14.13
C GLN A 25 -15.71 12.56 15.54
N ALA A 26 -15.52 11.36 16.11
CA ALA A 26 -15.68 11.17 17.54
C ALA A 26 -14.90 12.29 18.24
N SER A 27 -15.47 12.88 19.28
CA SER A 27 -14.77 13.89 20.08
C SER A 27 -13.39 13.34 20.43
N ALA A 28 -12.35 14.12 20.14
CA ALA A 28 -10.98 13.70 20.41
C ALA A 28 -10.87 13.18 21.86
N PRO A 29 -10.19 12.05 22.09
CA PRO A 29 -10.02 11.53 23.44
C PRO A 29 -9.39 12.60 24.34
N LEU A 30 -9.80 12.67 25.61
CA LEU A 30 -9.31 13.68 26.57
C LEU A 30 -7.78 13.66 26.78
N TRP A 31 -7.12 12.54 26.49
CA TRP A 31 -5.66 12.40 26.59
C TRP A 31 -4.93 12.96 25.36
N LEU A 32 -5.62 13.21 24.25
CA LEU A 32 -5.02 13.75 23.04
C LEU A 32 -4.88 15.27 23.23
N PRO A 33 -3.66 15.83 23.15
CA PRO A 33 -3.48 17.27 23.29
C PRO A 33 -4.28 18.03 22.22
N PRO A 34 -4.73 19.26 22.51
CA PRO A 34 -5.41 20.06 21.52
C PRO A 34 -4.50 20.27 20.30
N PRO A 35 -5.05 20.26 19.08
CA PRO A 35 -4.26 20.52 17.89
C PRO A 35 -3.64 21.90 17.98
N SER A 36 -2.38 22.03 17.53
CA SER A 36 -1.73 23.33 17.49
C SER A 36 -2.48 24.28 16.55
N PRO A 37 -2.39 25.61 16.74
CA PRO A 37 -3.04 26.57 15.85
C PRO A 37 -2.68 26.37 14.37
N GLU A 38 -1.42 26.02 14.09
CA GLU A 38 -0.92 25.74 12.75
C GLU A 38 -1.60 24.50 12.16
N TRP A 39 -1.84 23.47 12.98
CA TRP A 39 -2.56 22.28 12.56
C TRP A 39 -4.04 22.57 12.26
N VAL A 40 -4.66 23.50 13.00
CA VAL A 40 -6.03 23.95 12.72
C VAL A 40 -6.08 24.65 11.35
N VAL A 41 -5.14 25.54 11.06
CA VAL A 41 -5.03 26.22 9.76
C VAL A 41 -4.76 25.21 8.64
N ALA A 42 -3.81 24.30 8.82
CA ALA A 42 -3.49 23.26 7.85
C ALA A 42 -4.71 22.36 7.56
N ARG A 43 -5.48 22.01 8.60
CA ARG A 43 -6.70 21.21 8.46
C ARG A 43 -7.80 21.96 7.68
N GLN A 44 -7.96 23.26 7.91
CA GLN A 44 -8.90 24.10 7.15
C GLN A 44 -8.47 24.19 5.68
N ALA A 45 -7.18 24.39 5.41
CA ALA A 45 -6.64 24.39 4.06
C ALA A 45 -6.82 23.04 3.36
N PHE A 46 -6.58 21.93 4.07
CA PHE A 46 -6.83 20.58 3.55
C PHE A 46 -8.30 20.37 3.20
N GLN A 47 -9.24 20.81 4.05
CA GLN A 47 -10.66 20.72 3.76
C GLN A 47 -11.03 21.50 2.50
N ALA A 48 -10.53 22.74 2.35
CA ALA A 48 -10.72 23.54 1.16
C ALA A 48 -10.16 22.87 -0.11
N MET A 49 -9.03 22.16 0.00
CA MET A 49 -8.45 21.36 -1.08
C MET A 49 -9.32 20.15 -1.42
N VAL A 50 -9.84 19.42 -0.43
CA VAL A 50 -10.76 18.28 -0.66
C VAL A 50 -12.05 18.72 -1.35
N ASP A 51 -12.50 19.94 -1.06
CA ASP A 51 -13.67 20.56 -1.66
C ASP A 51 -13.38 21.16 -3.07
N ASP A 52 -12.10 21.26 -3.47
CA ASP A 52 -11.68 21.68 -4.81
C ASP A 52 -11.98 20.57 -5.84
N SER A 53 -12.53 20.96 -7.00
CA SER A 53 -12.86 20.03 -8.09
C SER A 53 -11.65 19.33 -8.70
N ARG A 54 -10.44 19.84 -8.46
CA ARG A 54 -9.17 19.22 -8.87
C ARG A 54 -8.74 18.07 -7.98
N TYR A 55 -9.33 17.93 -6.78
CA TYR A 55 -9.00 16.83 -5.87
C TYR A 55 -9.57 15.51 -6.37
N ASP A 56 -8.68 14.56 -6.72
CA ASP A 56 -9.06 13.19 -7.04
C ASP A 56 -9.01 12.30 -5.79
N PRO A 57 -10.17 11.91 -5.21
CA PRO A 57 -10.23 11.07 -4.02
C PRO A 57 -9.73 9.64 -4.26
N GLU A 58 -9.63 9.18 -5.51
CA GLU A 58 -9.04 7.87 -5.82
C GLU A 58 -7.51 7.96 -5.88
N ALA A 59 -6.95 9.05 -6.43
CA ALA A 59 -5.52 9.31 -6.36
C ALA A 59 -5.02 9.42 -4.90
N ALA A 60 -5.82 10.03 -4.01
CA ALA A 60 -5.51 10.13 -2.57
C ALA A 60 -5.46 8.77 -1.82
N ARG A 61 -5.83 7.66 -2.47
CA ARG A 61 -5.76 6.30 -1.90
C ARG A 61 -4.61 5.47 -2.44
N LEU A 62 -3.79 6.06 -3.30
CA LEU A 62 -2.67 5.42 -3.94
C LEU A 62 -1.39 5.69 -3.16
N TYR A 63 -0.59 4.65 -2.99
CA TYR A 63 0.67 4.72 -2.26
C TYR A 63 1.82 4.18 -3.11
N SER A 64 2.96 4.87 -3.09
CA SER A 64 4.21 4.47 -3.74
C SER A 64 4.93 3.32 -3.03
N VAL A 65 4.72 3.19 -1.71
CA VAL A 65 5.18 2.08 -0.87
C VAL A 65 4.01 1.58 -0.01
N PRO A 66 4.09 0.39 0.62
CA PRO A 66 3.00 -0.07 1.48
C PRO A 66 2.67 0.93 2.59
N PRO A 67 1.39 1.28 2.79
CA PRO A 67 1.01 2.11 3.92
C PRO A 67 1.06 1.32 5.23
N LEU A 68 1.45 1.99 6.33
CA LEU A 68 1.70 1.36 7.65
C LEU A 68 0.55 0.49 8.16
N HIS A 69 -0.67 0.93 7.90
CA HIS A 69 -1.89 0.23 8.33
C HIS A 69 -2.08 -1.16 7.69
N VAL A 70 -1.28 -1.54 6.69
CA VAL A 70 -1.24 -2.92 6.17
C VAL A 70 -0.61 -3.87 7.19
N PHE A 71 0.29 -3.38 8.04
CA PHE A 71 1.05 -4.18 9.00
C PHE A 71 0.42 -4.20 10.41
N TYR A 72 -0.48 -3.27 10.75
CA TYR A 72 -1.09 -3.20 12.08
C TYR A 72 -2.28 -4.15 12.31
N THR A 73 -2.95 -4.63 11.24
CA THR A 73 -4.23 -5.36 11.39
C THR A 73 -4.10 -6.83 11.78
N ASP A 74 -2.90 -7.40 11.80
CA ASP A 74 -2.58 -8.80 12.15
C ASP A 74 -1.04 -8.89 12.27
N PRO A 75 -0.41 -9.70 13.16
CA PRO A 75 1.02 -10.02 13.17
C PRO A 75 1.48 -10.69 11.86
N SER A 76 1.43 -9.96 10.77
CA SER A 76 1.77 -10.44 9.46
C SER A 76 3.28 -10.31 9.25
N ARG A 77 4.03 -10.96 10.13
CA ARG A 77 5.48 -11.14 10.06
C ARG A 77 5.88 -11.64 8.67
N GLU A 78 5.01 -12.40 8.01
CA GLU A 78 5.14 -12.79 6.61
C GLU A 78 5.07 -11.63 5.62
N LEU A 79 4.13 -10.70 5.76
CA LEU A 79 4.05 -9.53 4.89
C LEU A 79 5.29 -8.64 5.11
N LEU A 80 5.78 -8.55 6.34
CA LEU A 80 6.99 -7.81 6.66
C LEU A 80 8.23 -8.48 6.05
N HIS A 81 8.35 -9.80 6.19
CA HIS A 81 9.43 -10.58 5.58
C HIS A 81 9.43 -10.45 4.06
N ASN A 82 8.26 -10.58 3.43
CA ASN A 82 8.12 -10.42 2.00
C ASN A 82 8.29 -8.95 1.56
N TRP A 83 7.99 -7.96 2.41
CA TRP A 83 8.35 -6.56 2.13
C TRP A 83 9.87 -6.41 2.01
N ILE A 84 10.64 -6.91 2.98
CA ILE A 84 12.11 -6.86 2.95
C ILE A 84 12.65 -7.46 1.65
N ARG A 85 12.07 -8.58 1.20
CA ARG A 85 12.39 -9.24 -0.08
C ARG A 85 12.17 -8.35 -1.30
N ILE A 86 10.98 -7.77 -1.43
CA ILE A 86 10.59 -7.05 -2.66
C ILE A 86 10.96 -5.56 -2.64
N ARG A 87 11.32 -5.03 -1.46
CA ARG A 87 11.63 -3.62 -1.22
C ARG A 87 12.63 -3.03 -2.23
N PRO A 88 13.81 -3.63 -2.48
CA PRO A 88 14.79 -3.02 -3.38
C PRO A 88 14.22 -2.75 -4.78
N TRP A 89 13.48 -3.72 -5.33
CA TRP A 89 12.82 -3.57 -6.61
C TRP A 89 11.73 -2.51 -6.56
N CYS A 90 10.87 -2.51 -5.55
CA CYS A 90 9.82 -1.49 -5.39
C CYS A 90 10.41 -0.07 -5.35
N LEU A 91 11.48 0.14 -4.57
CA LEU A 91 12.15 1.45 -4.50
C LEU A 91 12.75 1.84 -5.85
N GLN A 92 13.42 0.91 -6.54
CA GLN A 92 13.95 1.16 -7.88
C GLN A 92 12.85 1.60 -8.87
N GLN A 93 11.67 1.00 -8.81
CA GLN A 93 10.53 1.37 -9.66
C GLN A 93 10.00 2.77 -9.34
N ILE A 94 10.13 3.26 -8.10
CA ILE A 94 9.69 4.62 -7.76
C ILE A 94 10.60 5.68 -8.40
N PHE A 95 11.92 5.46 -8.37
CA PHE A 95 12.89 6.37 -8.98
C PHE A 95 12.91 6.28 -10.50
N ASN A 96 12.63 5.10 -11.06
CA ASN A 96 12.57 4.86 -12.49
C ASN A 96 11.20 4.28 -12.86
N PRO A 97 10.13 5.10 -12.81
CA PRO A 97 8.79 4.62 -13.04
C PRO A 97 8.66 4.05 -14.45
N PRO A 98 8.04 2.87 -14.61
CA PRO A 98 7.75 2.34 -15.93
C PRO A 98 6.84 3.30 -16.70
N LYS A 99 6.93 3.32 -18.03
CA LYS A 99 6.22 4.26 -18.92
C LYS A 99 4.69 4.32 -18.69
N HIS A 100 4.10 3.25 -18.17
CA HIS A 100 2.68 3.15 -17.85
C HIS A 100 2.32 3.63 -16.42
N GLY A 101 3.26 4.22 -15.66
CA GLY A 101 3.01 4.88 -14.38
C GLY A 101 2.54 3.99 -13.22
N LYS A 102 2.52 2.66 -13.41
CA LYS A 102 1.99 1.69 -12.43
C LYS A 102 2.98 1.44 -11.30
N VAL A 103 3.42 2.48 -10.60
CA VAL A 103 4.15 2.36 -9.32
C VAL A 103 3.14 2.36 -8.17
N LEU A 104 2.19 3.27 -8.25
CA LEU A 104 1.12 3.54 -7.30
C LEU A 104 0.14 2.38 -7.15
N MET A 105 -0.16 2.02 -5.90
CA MET A 105 -1.11 0.95 -5.56
C MET A 105 -1.98 1.34 -4.38
N THR A 106 -3.22 0.87 -4.36
CA THR A 106 -4.10 1.02 -3.20
C THR A 106 -3.63 0.15 -2.03
N LYS A 107 -4.12 0.45 -0.81
CA LYS A 107 -3.94 -0.42 0.38
C LYS A 107 -4.22 -1.90 0.08
N THR A 108 -5.34 -2.18 -0.59
CA THR A 108 -5.78 -3.56 -0.86
C THR A 108 -4.82 -4.26 -1.81
N GLN A 109 -4.37 -3.54 -2.84
CA GLN A 109 -3.38 -4.02 -3.79
C GLN A 109 -2.03 -4.28 -3.10
N TRP A 110 -1.55 -3.37 -2.25
CA TRP A 110 -0.34 -3.61 -1.44
C TRP A 110 -0.45 -4.86 -0.56
N LYS A 111 -1.60 -5.06 0.09
CA LYS A 111 -1.86 -6.30 0.86
C LYS A 111 -1.80 -7.55 -0.02
N ILE A 112 -2.26 -7.50 -1.26
CA ILE A 112 -2.15 -8.62 -2.20
C ILE A 112 -0.68 -8.85 -2.61
N ALA A 113 0.06 -7.78 -2.93
CA ALA A 113 1.47 -7.88 -3.31
C ALA A 113 2.32 -8.48 -2.19
N LEU A 114 2.12 -8.02 -0.96
CA LEU A 114 2.90 -8.47 0.19
C LEU A 114 2.62 -9.92 0.59
N GLN A 115 1.48 -10.51 0.18
CA GLN A 115 1.25 -11.95 0.38
C GLN A 115 2.21 -12.83 -0.43
N GLY A 116 2.85 -12.28 -1.46
CA GLY A 116 3.91 -12.96 -2.19
C GLY A 116 3.47 -14.16 -3.02
N LYS A 117 2.17 -14.33 -3.29
CA LYS A 117 1.68 -15.54 -3.97
C LYS A 117 2.22 -15.65 -5.39
N TYR A 118 2.18 -14.58 -6.19
CA TYR A 118 2.81 -14.45 -7.52
C TYR A 118 2.67 -15.67 -8.48
N TYR A 119 1.59 -16.44 -8.36
CA TYR A 119 1.27 -17.60 -9.19
C TYR A 119 -0.06 -17.41 -9.92
N ALA A 120 -0.35 -18.25 -10.92
CA ALA A 120 -1.57 -18.19 -11.71
C ALA A 120 -2.82 -18.39 -10.83
N VAL A 121 -3.84 -17.56 -11.04
CA VAL A 121 -5.11 -17.66 -10.30
C VAL A 121 -6.25 -17.74 -11.31
N ASP A 122 -7.24 -18.60 -11.03
CA ASP A 122 -8.44 -18.67 -11.85
C ASP A 122 -9.32 -17.44 -11.63
N TYR A 123 -9.55 -16.70 -12.71
CA TYR A 123 -10.44 -15.54 -12.77
C TYR A 123 -11.55 -15.70 -13.81
N SER A 124 -11.72 -16.89 -14.39
CA SER A 124 -12.69 -17.17 -15.47
C SER A 124 -14.14 -16.85 -15.09
N GLY A 125 -14.46 -16.90 -13.79
CA GLY A 125 -15.77 -16.56 -13.25
C GLY A 125 -15.91 -15.14 -12.70
N CYS A 126 -14.99 -14.22 -13.02
CA CYS A 126 -15.04 -12.82 -12.60
C CYS A 126 -15.64 -11.94 -13.71
N ARG A 127 -16.43 -10.93 -13.32
CA ARG A 127 -17.04 -9.98 -14.28
C ARG A 127 -16.08 -8.93 -14.82
N ARG A 128 -14.91 -8.80 -14.23
CA ARG A 128 -13.88 -7.83 -14.60
C ARG A 128 -12.63 -8.59 -15.00
N ASP A 129 -12.14 -8.32 -16.20
CA ASP A 129 -10.88 -8.87 -16.67
C ASP A 129 -9.69 -8.14 -16.03
N PRO A 130 -8.56 -8.83 -15.80
CA PRO A 130 -7.29 -8.21 -15.47
C PRO A 130 -6.85 -7.25 -16.57
N GLU A 131 -6.11 -6.20 -16.20
CA GLU A 131 -5.51 -5.27 -17.17
C GLU A 131 -4.27 -5.85 -17.84
N SER A 132 -3.66 -6.88 -17.25
CA SER A 132 -2.46 -7.52 -17.76
C SER A 132 -2.74 -8.31 -19.03
N PRO A 133 -1.84 -8.27 -20.03
CA PRO A 133 -2.01 -9.06 -21.26
C PRO A 133 -2.09 -10.57 -20.98
N LEU A 134 -2.94 -11.28 -21.73
CA LEU A 134 -3.10 -12.74 -21.61
C LEU A 134 -1.78 -13.50 -21.78
N CYS A 135 -0.87 -13.01 -22.63
CA CYS A 135 0.45 -13.62 -22.80
C CYS A 135 1.30 -13.56 -21.53
N ASP A 136 1.20 -12.47 -20.76
CA ASP A 136 1.91 -12.34 -19.48
C ASP A 136 1.23 -13.13 -18.36
N ILE A 137 -0.10 -13.17 -18.35
CA ILE A 137 -0.85 -14.00 -17.39
C ILE A 137 -0.46 -15.48 -17.52
N LYS A 138 -0.30 -15.98 -18.76
CA LYS A 138 0.14 -17.36 -19.03
C LYS A 138 1.57 -17.68 -18.59
N ARG A 139 2.41 -16.66 -18.35
CA ARG A 139 3.78 -16.83 -17.86
C ARG A 139 3.86 -17.02 -16.35
N LEU A 140 2.75 -16.83 -15.63
CA LEU A 140 2.72 -17.06 -14.18
C LEU A 140 2.96 -18.54 -13.83
N PRO A 141 3.70 -18.83 -12.75
CA PRO A 141 3.89 -20.20 -12.30
C PRO A 141 2.57 -20.82 -11.87
N ILE A 142 2.46 -22.13 -12.00
CA ILE A 142 1.27 -22.88 -11.61
C ILE A 142 1.07 -22.77 -10.10
N ALA A 143 -0.17 -22.53 -9.67
CA ALA A 143 -0.49 -22.48 -8.25
C ALA A 143 -0.17 -23.83 -7.57
N PRO A 144 0.38 -23.83 -6.35
CA PRO A 144 0.52 -25.06 -5.59
C PRO A 144 -0.85 -25.70 -5.40
N SER A 145 -0.94 -27.03 -5.56
CA SER A 145 -2.21 -27.74 -5.41
C SER A 145 -2.80 -27.41 -4.04
N PRO A 146 -4.11 -27.12 -3.94
CA PRO A 146 -4.71 -26.93 -2.63
C PRO A 146 -4.52 -28.20 -1.81
N SER A 147 -3.69 -28.14 -0.77
CA SER A 147 -3.67 -29.15 0.28
C SER A 147 -5.10 -29.23 0.85
N LYS A 148 -5.81 -30.33 0.55
CA LYS A 148 -7.18 -30.64 1.02
C LYS A 148 -7.31 -30.24 2.51
N ARG A 149 -8.39 -29.60 2.97
CA ARG A 149 -9.80 -30.01 2.85
C ARG A 149 -10.73 -28.79 2.68
N PRO A 150 -11.75 -28.85 1.82
CA PRO A 150 -12.96 -28.09 2.07
C PRO A 150 -13.60 -28.65 3.34
N ARG A 151 -13.87 -27.80 4.33
CA ARG A 151 -14.80 -28.12 5.41
C ARG A 151 -16.17 -28.29 4.76
N ILE A 152 -16.55 -29.52 4.47
CA ILE A 152 -17.93 -29.85 4.10
C ILE A 152 -18.71 -29.77 5.41
N GLU A 153 -19.38 -28.66 5.64
CA GLU A 153 -20.48 -28.64 6.62
C GLU A 153 -21.67 -29.37 5.98
N PRO A 154 -22.16 -30.49 6.56
CA PRO A 154 -23.34 -31.15 6.05
C PRO A 154 -24.56 -30.27 6.37
N GLY A 155 -25.18 -29.68 5.34
CA GLY A 155 -26.47 -29.00 5.49
C GLY A 155 -26.57 -27.58 4.90
N GLY A 156 -25.52 -27.04 4.30
CA GLY A 156 -25.59 -25.75 3.60
C GLY A 156 -26.25 -25.90 2.23
N SER A 157 -27.50 -25.49 2.11
CA SER A 157 -28.22 -25.36 0.83
C SER A 157 -27.38 -24.63 -0.21
N VAL A 158 -27.34 -25.19 -1.43
CA VAL A 158 -26.74 -24.56 -2.62
C VAL A 158 -27.60 -23.36 -3.02
N GLN A 159 -27.45 -22.25 -2.30
CA GLN A 159 -28.05 -20.97 -2.64
C GLN A 159 -26.92 -19.96 -2.85
N GLY A 160 -26.73 -19.54 -4.10
CA GLY A 160 -26.06 -18.26 -4.38
C GLY A 160 -24.92 -18.24 -5.40
N ALA A 161 -24.97 -19.01 -6.49
CA ALA A 161 -24.08 -18.77 -7.63
C ALA A 161 -24.23 -17.35 -8.25
N ASN A 162 -25.30 -16.62 -7.90
CA ASN A 162 -25.63 -15.29 -8.42
C ASN A 162 -25.29 -14.11 -7.50
N SER A 163 -24.55 -14.30 -6.39
CA SER A 163 -24.20 -13.22 -5.46
C SER A 163 -22.69 -12.99 -5.30
N ARG A 164 -21.88 -13.31 -6.31
CA ARG A 164 -20.48 -12.85 -6.32
C ARG A 164 -20.46 -11.33 -6.31
N ARG A 165 -20.07 -10.78 -5.15
CA ARG A 165 -20.09 -9.35 -4.88
C ARG A 165 -19.06 -8.68 -5.80
N PRO A 166 -19.38 -7.54 -6.45
CA PRO A 166 -18.45 -6.83 -7.32
C PRO A 166 -17.04 -6.62 -6.72
N TYR A 167 -16.96 -6.47 -5.39
CA TYR A 167 -15.69 -6.35 -4.66
C TYR A 167 -14.78 -7.59 -4.76
N ALA A 168 -15.35 -8.80 -4.75
CA ALA A 168 -14.58 -10.03 -4.86
C ALA A 168 -13.96 -10.18 -6.27
N ASP A 169 -14.71 -9.80 -7.29
CA ASP A 169 -14.25 -9.80 -8.68
C ASP A 169 -13.12 -8.78 -8.89
N HIS A 170 -13.27 -7.57 -8.36
CA HIS A 170 -12.21 -6.55 -8.39
C HIS A 170 -10.93 -7.06 -7.74
N ARG A 171 -11.04 -7.64 -6.55
CA ARG A 171 -9.90 -8.18 -5.83
C ARG A 171 -9.20 -9.32 -6.58
N MET A 172 -9.94 -10.09 -7.39
CA MET A 172 -9.37 -11.16 -8.19
C MET A 172 -8.61 -10.62 -9.39
N SER A 173 -9.22 -9.70 -10.13
CA SER A 173 -8.57 -8.97 -11.24
C SER A 173 -7.28 -8.28 -10.76
N ASP A 174 -7.35 -7.52 -9.66
CA ASP A 174 -6.17 -6.90 -9.00
C ASP A 174 -5.10 -7.94 -8.67
N ARG A 175 -5.49 -9.13 -8.20
CA ARG A 175 -4.54 -10.18 -7.85
C ARG A 175 -3.80 -10.72 -9.06
N VAL A 176 -4.49 -10.92 -10.19
CA VAL A 176 -3.83 -11.35 -11.42
C VAL A 176 -2.83 -10.30 -11.86
N ASP A 177 -3.22 -9.02 -11.88
CA ASP A 177 -2.35 -7.92 -12.28
C ASP A 177 -1.11 -7.77 -11.39
N ILE A 178 -1.29 -7.90 -10.09
CA ILE A 178 -0.20 -7.87 -9.12
C ILE A 178 0.71 -9.09 -9.27
N ASN A 179 0.13 -10.27 -9.46
CA ASN A 179 0.92 -11.48 -9.67
C ASN A 179 1.76 -11.37 -10.95
N VAL A 180 1.21 -10.84 -12.04
CA VAL A 180 1.99 -10.56 -13.27
C VAL A 180 3.09 -9.54 -12.98
N ARG A 181 2.76 -8.44 -12.31
CA ARG A 181 3.74 -7.38 -12.00
C ARG A 181 4.95 -7.91 -11.24
N PHE A 182 4.72 -8.65 -10.16
CA PHE A 182 5.81 -9.13 -9.30
C PHE A 182 6.41 -10.45 -9.80
N GLY A 183 5.59 -11.37 -10.29
CA GLY A 183 6.05 -12.70 -10.73
C GLY A 183 6.71 -12.70 -12.11
N VAL A 184 6.19 -11.90 -13.04
CA VAL A 184 6.63 -11.93 -14.45
C VAL A 184 7.59 -10.79 -14.76
N TYR A 185 7.23 -9.54 -14.42
CA TYR A 185 8.09 -8.39 -14.72
C TYR A 185 9.21 -8.20 -13.71
N ALA A 186 8.95 -8.42 -12.42
CA ALA A 186 9.99 -8.35 -11.40
C ALA A 186 10.73 -9.69 -11.20
N GLY A 187 10.20 -10.80 -11.71
CA GLY A 187 10.83 -12.11 -11.62
C GLY A 187 10.81 -12.75 -10.23
N PHE A 188 9.97 -12.28 -9.30
CA PHE A 188 9.87 -12.88 -7.98
C PHE A 188 9.12 -14.22 -8.02
N LEU A 189 9.75 -15.27 -7.51
CA LEU A 189 9.07 -16.53 -7.24
C LEU A 189 8.00 -16.35 -6.15
N PRO A 190 7.01 -17.26 -6.05
CA PRO A 190 6.11 -17.31 -4.91
C PRO A 190 6.89 -17.28 -3.59
N TYR A 191 6.44 -16.49 -2.63
CA TYR A 191 7.09 -16.26 -1.35
C TYR A 191 7.29 -17.58 -0.60
N ASN A 192 8.53 -17.80 -0.18
CA ASN A 192 8.92 -18.89 0.69
C ASN A 192 9.39 -18.32 2.03
N ARG A 193 8.81 -18.82 3.13
CA ARG A 193 9.13 -18.41 4.49
C ARG A 193 10.57 -18.75 4.89
N GLU A 194 11.15 -19.77 4.30
CA GLU A 194 12.49 -20.29 4.60
C GLU A 194 13.61 -19.46 3.94
N GLU A 195 13.26 -18.58 3.00
CA GLU A 195 14.23 -17.69 2.36
C GLU A 195 14.83 -16.70 3.36
N ARG A 196 16.02 -16.20 3.02
CA ARG A 196 16.78 -15.20 3.77
C ARG A 196 17.00 -13.98 2.89
N PHE A 197 16.77 -12.80 3.44
CA PHE A 197 16.95 -11.54 2.74
C PHE A 197 17.85 -10.60 3.53
N LYS A 198 18.52 -9.68 2.83
CA LYS A 198 19.34 -8.68 3.50
C LYS A 198 18.49 -7.49 3.94
N TRP A 199 18.70 -7.03 5.17
CA TRP A 199 18.18 -5.78 5.70
C TRP A 199 19.33 -5.01 6.36
N GLY A 200 19.77 -3.93 5.72
CA GLY A 200 21.04 -3.29 6.08
C GLY A 200 22.20 -4.29 5.96
N GLY A 201 23.01 -4.40 7.01
CA GLY A 201 24.10 -5.39 7.12
C GLY A 201 23.67 -6.79 7.57
N THR A 202 22.40 -7.02 7.89
CA THR A 202 21.94 -8.25 8.54
C THR A 202 21.21 -9.18 7.57
N SER A 203 21.50 -10.48 7.64
CA SER A 203 20.67 -11.50 6.98
C SER A 203 19.47 -11.83 7.86
N VAL A 204 18.27 -11.60 7.34
CA VAL A 204 17.00 -11.75 8.04
C VAL A 204 16.23 -12.93 7.44
N ASP A 205 15.88 -13.89 8.29
CA ASP A 205 14.86 -14.91 7.99
C ASP A 205 13.55 -14.61 8.74
N TYR A 206 12.54 -15.44 8.50
CA TYR A 206 11.25 -15.30 9.16
C TYR A 206 11.35 -15.39 10.70
N ASN A 207 12.15 -16.31 11.23
CA ASN A 207 12.28 -16.48 12.68
C ASN A 207 12.90 -15.24 13.33
N THR A 208 13.89 -14.64 12.67
CA THR A 208 14.51 -13.37 13.07
C THR A 208 13.46 -12.27 13.17
N ILE A 209 12.52 -12.18 12.22
CA ILE A 209 11.44 -11.17 12.24
C ILE A 209 10.44 -11.42 13.37
N VAL A 210 10.20 -12.68 13.74
CA VAL A 210 9.32 -13.04 14.85
C VAL A 210 9.99 -12.73 16.19
N SER A 211 11.28 -13.06 16.35
CA SER A 211 11.99 -12.92 17.61
C SER A 211 12.54 -11.51 17.85
N ASN A 212 12.80 -10.73 16.80
CA ASN A 212 13.35 -9.38 16.88
C ASN A 212 12.31 -8.35 16.40
N ASN A 213 11.75 -7.60 17.35
CA ASN A 213 10.79 -6.55 17.06
C ASN A 213 11.42 -5.29 16.44
N ASP A 214 12.71 -5.06 16.65
CA ASP A 214 13.39 -3.87 16.16
C ASP A 214 13.40 -3.82 14.63
N ILE A 215 13.54 -4.97 13.98
CA ILE A 215 13.42 -5.05 12.50
C ILE A 215 12.05 -4.55 12.06
N ALA A 216 10.99 -4.97 12.76
CA ALA A 216 9.64 -4.53 12.42
C ALA A 216 9.44 -3.03 12.68
N VAL A 217 9.95 -2.53 13.81
CA VAL A 217 9.92 -1.09 14.14
C VAL A 217 10.67 -0.28 13.09
N HIS A 218 11.86 -0.71 12.66
CA HIS A 218 12.64 -0.03 11.64
C HIS A 218 11.98 -0.06 10.26
N VAL A 219 11.37 -1.18 9.86
CA VAL A 219 10.60 -1.25 8.62
C VAL A 219 9.42 -0.28 8.67
N LEU A 220 8.70 -0.23 9.78
CA LEU A 220 7.55 0.68 9.93
C LEU A 220 8.00 2.14 9.97
N TRP A 221 9.09 2.46 10.66
CA TRP A 221 9.68 3.79 10.65
C TRP A 221 10.08 4.18 9.23
N GLU A 222 10.81 3.33 8.50
CA GLU A 222 11.21 3.60 7.12
C GLU A 222 9.99 3.86 6.24
N LEU A 223 8.98 2.99 6.30
CA LEU A 223 7.76 3.14 5.52
C LEU A 223 7.02 4.43 5.87
N SER A 224 7.07 4.88 7.13
CA SER A 224 6.44 6.14 7.54
C SER A 224 7.13 7.33 6.90
N VAL A 225 8.47 7.33 6.91
CA VAL A 225 9.30 8.37 6.30
C VAL A 225 9.14 8.37 4.78
N LEU A 226 9.18 7.20 4.14
CA LEU A 226 9.03 7.06 2.70
C LEU A 226 7.65 7.49 2.21
N ASN A 227 6.56 7.05 2.87
CA ASN A 227 5.21 7.50 2.49
C ASN A 227 5.11 9.02 2.59
N PHE A 228 5.56 9.62 3.70
CA PHE A 228 5.57 11.07 3.87
C PHE A 228 6.36 11.79 2.77
N ARG A 229 7.60 11.39 2.52
CA ARG A 229 8.48 12.04 1.51
C ARG A 229 7.91 11.91 0.10
N PHE A 230 7.39 10.75 -0.28
CA PHE A 230 6.79 10.56 -1.60
C PHE A 230 5.47 11.30 -1.77
N GLU A 231 4.61 11.32 -0.74
CA GLU A 231 3.37 12.11 -0.77
C GLU A 231 3.68 13.61 -0.91
N LEU A 232 4.67 14.12 -0.17
CA LEU A 232 5.09 15.51 -0.28
C LEU A 232 5.67 15.86 -1.66
N LEU A 233 6.51 14.99 -2.22
CA LEU A 233 7.04 15.17 -3.59
C LEU A 233 5.93 15.14 -4.65
N MET A 234 4.97 14.23 -4.51
CA MET A 234 3.82 14.17 -5.41
C MET A 234 2.96 15.43 -5.31
N LEU A 235 2.68 15.90 -4.09
CA LEU A 235 1.93 17.13 -3.85
C LEU A 235 2.65 18.33 -4.48
N ASP A 236 3.96 18.43 -4.30
CA ASP A 236 4.77 19.52 -4.88
C ASP A 236 4.68 19.54 -6.41
N ARG A 237 4.70 18.36 -7.06
CA ARG A 237 4.53 18.23 -8.51
C ARG A 237 3.14 18.65 -8.99
N ILE A 238 2.10 18.38 -8.19
CA ILE A 238 0.71 18.74 -8.52
C ILE A 238 0.47 20.24 -8.34
N GLU A 239 0.99 20.84 -7.27
CA GLU A 239 0.77 22.26 -6.95
C GLU A 239 1.68 23.19 -7.76
N ALA A 240 2.88 22.74 -8.11
CA ALA A 240 3.87 23.55 -8.83
C ALA A 240 4.36 22.89 -10.14
N PRO A 241 3.48 22.41 -11.04
CA PRO A 241 3.88 21.64 -12.22
C PRO A 241 4.80 22.43 -13.16
N HIS A 242 4.61 23.76 -13.23
CA HIS A 242 5.44 24.68 -14.01
C HIS A 242 6.92 24.72 -13.55
N ARG A 243 7.22 24.28 -12.33
CA ARG A 243 8.58 24.17 -11.80
C ARG A 243 9.31 22.90 -12.26
N TYR A 244 8.59 21.94 -12.84
CA TYR A 244 9.12 20.66 -13.30
C TYR A 244 9.29 20.59 -14.84
N GLY A 245 9.29 21.73 -15.53
CA GLY A 245 9.22 21.78 -17.00
C GLY A 245 10.46 21.23 -17.74
N THR A 246 11.59 21.02 -17.05
CA THR A 246 12.80 20.41 -17.61
C THR A 246 13.44 19.48 -16.59
N THR A 247 14.28 18.54 -17.04
CA THR A 247 15.02 17.64 -16.14
C THR A 247 15.92 18.41 -15.15
N ALA A 248 16.57 19.49 -15.60
CA ALA A 248 17.40 20.32 -14.72
C ALA A 248 16.55 21.03 -13.64
N ALA A 249 15.39 21.58 -14.04
CA ALA A 249 14.48 22.24 -13.10
C ALA A 249 13.86 21.23 -12.11
N GLN A 250 13.56 20.01 -12.55
CA GLN A 250 13.12 18.92 -11.69
C GLN A 250 14.16 18.58 -10.62
N VAL A 251 15.42 18.36 -11.00
CA VAL A 251 16.49 18.04 -10.04
C VAL A 251 16.67 19.16 -9.02
N GLN A 252 16.63 20.42 -9.48
CA GLN A 252 16.72 21.58 -8.59
C GLN A 252 15.53 21.65 -7.64
N ARG A 253 14.31 21.41 -8.13
CA ARG A 253 13.10 21.45 -7.30
C ARG A 253 13.09 20.31 -6.28
N GLU A 254 13.44 19.10 -6.68
CA GLU A 254 13.56 17.95 -5.78
C GLU A 254 14.60 18.21 -4.68
N SER A 255 15.73 18.82 -5.01
CA SER A 255 16.74 19.22 -4.02
C SER A 255 16.17 20.20 -2.98
N LEU A 256 15.34 21.16 -3.39
CA LEU A 256 14.69 22.09 -2.47
C LEU A 256 13.61 21.41 -1.60
N VAL A 257 12.88 20.44 -2.15
CA VAL A 257 11.88 19.68 -1.38
C VAL A 257 12.57 18.83 -0.31
N VAL A 258 13.74 18.27 -0.62
CA VAL A 258 14.54 17.48 0.33
C VAL A 258 14.97 18.29 1.56
N GLU A 259 15.19 19.60 1.42
CA GLU A 259 15.53 20.48 2.55
C GLU A 259 14.42 20.54 3.62
N VAL A 260 13.16 20.21 3.29
CA VAL A 260 12.05 20.18 4.26
C VAL A 260 12.31 19.22 5.42
N TRP A 261 13.09 18.17 5.20
CA TRP A 261 13.48 17.20 6.22
C TRP A 261 14.96 17.29 6.61
N GLY A 262 15.58 18.46 6.42
CA GLY A 262 16.96 18.73 6.86
C GLY A 262 18.04 18.28 5.88
N GLY A 263 17.72 18.11 4.60
CA GLY A 263 18.66 17.69 3.56
C GLY A 263 18.76 16.16 3.41
N GLY A 264 19.73 15.70 2.60
CA GLY A 264 20.03 14.29 2.38
C GLY A 264 19.41 13.71 1.11
N ASP A 265 18.87 12.50 1.19
CA ASP A 265 18.21 11.80 0.07
C ASP A 265 16.73 11.52 0.40
N ILE A 266 15.94 11.23 -0.63
CA ILE A 266 14.55 10.76 -0.54
C ILE A 266 14.49 9.44 0.22
N LEU A 267 15.46 8.55 0.01
CA LEU A 267 15.60 7.35 0.83
C LEU A 267 16.20 7.70 2.21
N PRO A 268 15.61 7.23 3.31
CA PRO A 268 16.26 7.36 4.61
C PRO A 268 17.52 6.49 4.64
N HIS A 269 18.62 7.01 5.20
CA HIS A 269 19.81 6.18 5.47
C HIS A 269 19.45 5.16 6.56
N LEU A 270 19.59 3.88 6.23
CA LEU A 270 19.32 2.80 7.19
C LEU A 270 20.26 2.88 8.40
N ASP A 271 21.49 3.37 8.22
CA ASP A 271 22.52 3.44 9.27
C ASP A 271 22.25 4.49 10.37
N ASP A 272 21.52 5.56 10.07
CA ASP A 272 21.14 6.58 11.07
C ASP A 272 20.20 6.00 12.16
N ALA A 273 19.43 4.97 11.80
CA ALA A 273 18.56 4.25 12.73
C ALA A 273 19.33 3.21 13.57
N PHE A 274 20.33 2.53 13.00
CA PHE A 274 21.10 1.50 13.72
C PHE A 274 22.00 2.08 14.83
N VAL A 275 22.53 3.29 14.64
CA VAL A 275 23.44 3.93 15.62
C VAL A 275 22.69 4.57 16.79
N SER A 276 21.46 5.05 16.58
CA SER A 276 20.69 5.76 17.61
C SER A 276 20.07 4.83 18.65
N VAL A 277 19.57 3.66 18.24
CA VAL A 277 19.00 2.64 19.16
C VAL A 277 20.09 1.96 19.99
N SER A 278 21.22 1.62 19.37
CA SER A 278 22.33 0.95 20.09
C SER A 278 23.16 1.89 21.00
N ARG A 279 22.90 3.21 20.95
CA ARG A 279 23.45 4.20 21.89
C ARG A 279 22.54 4.47 23.10
N SER A 280 21.22 4.29 22.99
CA SER A 280 20.31 4.46 24.14
C SER A 280 20.39 3.27 25.11
N GLU A 281 20.57 2.06 24.60
CA GLU A 281 20.77 0.86 25.43
C GLU A 281 22.12 0.87 26.18
N ARG A 282 23.16 1.47 25.59
CA ARG A 282 24.47 1.63 26.23
C ARG A 282 24.58 2.78 27.23
N ARG A 283 23.57 3.64 27.33
CA ARG A 283 23.50 4.72 28.34
C ARG A 283 22.62 4.37 29.54
N SER A 284 22.02 3.17 29.53
CA SER A 284 21.12 2.68 30.59
C SER A 284 21.69 1.46 31.35
N GLN A 285 22.99 1.18 31.19
CA GLN A 285 23.76 0.24 32.00
C GLN A 285 24.85 0.99 32.78
#